data_AF-A0A367S3N2-F1
#
_entry.id   AF-A0A367S3N2-F1
#
_cell.length_a   1.000
_cell.length_b   1.000
_cell.length_c   1.000
_cell.angle_alpha   90.00
_cell.angle_beta   90.00
_cell.angle_gamma   90.00
#
_symmetry.space_group_name_H-M   'P 1'
#
loop_
_entity.id
_entity.type
_entity.pdbx_description
1 polymer ?
#
loop_
_entity_poly.entity_id
_entity_poly.type
_entity_poly.pdbx_seq_one_letter_code
_entity_poly.pdbx_strand_id
1 'polypeptide(L)'
;MPIVTWEGQLIDIVVGLDLGTGGVRSLAIDLQGQIIAQATRSYPLLTPQPGWTEQNSSDWVEASLDALFDVSRSTGAFFAPAKYEKNTFQFKT
;
A
#
# COMPACT_ATOMS: atom_id res chain seq x y z
N MET A 1 -31.91 -15.20 -1.82
CA MET A 1 -30.55 -14.76 -1.43
C MET A 1 -30.73 -13.71 -0.33
N PRO A 2 -30.05 -13.80 0.82
CA PRO A 2 -30.16 -12.75 1.82
C PRO A 2 -29.50 -11.47 1.29
N ILE A 3 -30.20 -10.35 1.41
CA ILE A 3 -29.65 -9.02 1.19
C ILE A 3 -28.84 -8.70 2.44
N VAL A 4 -27.53 -8.55 2.29
CA VAL A 4 -26.68 -7.99 3.35
C VAL A 4 -26.87 -6.48 3.31
N THR A 5 -27.51 -5.92 4.34
CA THR A 5 -27.59 -4.48 4.55
C THR A 5 -26.39 -4.05 5.38
N TRP A 6 -25.55 -3.18 4.84
CA TRP A 6 -24.49 -2.52 5.61
C TRP A 6 -25.12 -1.39 6.43
N GLU A 7 -25.12 -1.51 7.76
CA GLU A 7 -25.46 -0.38 8.64
C GLU A 7 -24.22 0.52 8.75
N GLY A 8 -24.20 1.60 7.97
CA GLY A 8 -23.11 2.58 7.97
C GLY A 8 -23.20 3.56 6.80
N GLN A 9 -22.67 4.77 6.99
CA GLN A 9 -22.53 5.73 5.90
C GLN A 9 -21.31 5.33 5.05
N LEU A 10 -21.52 5.09 3.75
CA LEU A 10 -20.42 4.97 2.82
C LEU A 10 -19.77 6.34 2.65
N ILE A 11 -18.44 6.36 2.73
CA ILE A 11 -17.65 7.57 2.48
C ILE A 11 -16.68 7.29 1.34
N ASP A 12 -16.52 8.27 0.47
CA ASP A 12 -15.49 8.24 -0.55
C ASP A 12 -14.14 8.57 0.08
N ILE A 13 -13.15 7.75 -0.21
CA ILE A 13 -11.77 7.95 0.25
C ILE A 13 -10.81 8.00 -0.93
N VAL A 14 -9.76 8.79 -0.79
CA VAL A 14 -8.60 8.81 -1.69
C VAL A 14 -7.43 8.19 -0.96
N VAL A 15 -6.76 7.23 -1.59
CA VAL A 15 -5.55 6.59 -1.04
C VAL A 15 -4.33 7.10 -1.79
N GLY A 16 -3.41 7.72 -1.06
CA GLY A 16 -2.09 8.11 -1.53
C GLY A 16 -1.04 7.06 -1.15
N LEU A 17 -0.01 6.95 -1.98
CA LEU A 17 1.18 6.13 -1.75
C LEU A 17 2.42 6.97 -2.03
N ASP A 18 3.30 7.07 -1.04
CA ASP A 18 4.51 7.89 -1.04
C ASP A 18 5.72 6.98 -0.89
N LEU A 19 6.38 6.67 -2.02
CA LEU A 19 7.57 5.84 -2.10
C LEU A 19 8.82 6.69 -1.85
N GLY A 20 9.36 6.60 -0.64
CA GLY A 20 10.58 7.29 -0.22
C GLY A 20 11.81 6.39 -0.20
N THR A 21 12.98 6.96 0.02
CA THR A 21 14.25 6.21 -0.05
C THR A 21 14.36 5.09 0.98
N GLY A 22 13.78 5.21 2.17
CA GLY A 22 13.89 4.19 3.23
C GLY A 22 12.63 3.34 3.44
N GLY A 23 11.60 3.56 2.63
CA GLY A 23 10.29 2.99 2.89
C GLY A 23 9.17 3.68 2.12
N VAL A 24 7.98 3.12 2.24
CA VAL A 24 6.75 3.63 1.66
C VAL A 24 5.75 3.99 2.75
N ARG A 25 5.00 5.07 2.53
CA ARG A 25 3.86 5.46 3.36
C ARG A 25 2.59 5.43 2.52
N SER A 26 1.53 4.84 3.06
CA SER A 26 0.18 4.92 2.50
C SER A 26 -0.72 5.74 3.43
N LEU A 27 -1.62 6.54 2.83
CA LEU A 27 -2.52 7.45 3.53
C LEU A 27 -3.90 7.39 2.86
N ALA A 28 -4.94 7.06 3.61
CA ALA A 28 -6.33 7.23 3.20
C ALA A 28 -6.90 8.51 3.81
N ILE A 29 -7.48 9.36 2.97
CA ILE A 29 -8.19 10.57 3.37
C ILE A 29 -9.62 10.56 2.83
N ASP A 30 -10.55 11.22 3.53
CA ASP A 30 -11.86 11.53 2.97
C ASP A 30 -11.79 12.75 2.03
N LEU A 31 -12.92 13.08 1.39
CA LEU A 31 -13.02 14.24 0.50
C LEU A 31 -12.91 15.60 1.21
N GLN A 32 -12.96 15.62 2.55
CA GLN A 32 -12.74 16.80 3.37
C GLN A 32 -11.27 16.93 3.82
N GLY A 33 -10.41 15.99 3.40
CA GLY A 33 -9.00 15.94 3.75
C GLY A 33 -8.72 15.38 5.14
N GLN A 34 -9.69 14.78 5.82
CA GLN A 34 -9.46 14.12 7.10
C GLN A 34 -8.76 12.79 6.88
N ILE A 35 -7.76 12.50 7.72
CA ILE A 35 -7.04 11.24 7.69
C ILE A 35 -7.93 10.15 8.27
N ILE A 36 -8.26 9.15 7.44
CA ILE A 36 -9.04 7.98 7.83
C ILE A 36 -8.10 6.87 8.33
N ALA A 37 -6.98 6.65 7.63
CA ALA A 37 -5.98 5.65 8.00
C ALA A 37 -4.62 5.99 7.39
N GLN A 38 -3.55 5.51 8.01
CA GLN A 38 -2.20 5.58 7.45
C GLN A 38 -1.37 4.37 7.85
N ALA A 39 -0.41 4.00 7.02
CA ALA A 39 0.56 2.96 7.31
C ALA A 39 1.92 3.30 6.70
N THR A 40 2.99 2.84 7.34
CA THR A 40 4.37 2.98 6.83
C THR A 40 5.03 1.62 6.84
N ARG A 41 5.84 1.34 5.81
CA ARG A 41 6.70 0.16 5.71
C ARG A 41 8.09 0.57 5.30
N SER A 42 9.10 0.05 5.99
CA SER A 42 10.50 0.29 5.66
C SER A 42 11.07 -0.85 4.83
N TYR A 43 12.09 -0.54 4.03
CA TYR A 43 12.87 -1.53 3.28
C TYR A 43 14.35 -1.14 3.32
N PRO A 44 15.26 -2.12 3.15
CA PRO A 44 16.69 -1.87 3.29
C PRO A 44 17.23 -0.93 2.21
N LEU A 45 18.27 -0.19 2.60
CA LEU A 45 19.16 0.50 1.69
C LEU A 45 20.47 -0.29 1.65
N LEU A 46 20.91 -0.69 0.47
CA LEU A 46 22.12 -1.48 0.29
C LEU A 46 23.29 -0.55 -0.02
N THR A 47 24.44 -0.84 0.57
CA THR A 47 25.69 -0.11 0.34
C THR A 47 26.80 -1.12 0.02
N PRO A 48 26.71 -1.81 -1.14
CA PRO A 48 27.62 -2.91 -1.46
C PRO A 48 29.08 -2.45 -1.64
N GLN A 49 29.28 -1.17 -2.01
CA GLN A 49 30.59 -0.53 -2.13
C GLN A 49 30.56 0.87 -1.49
N PRO A 50 31.72 1.41 -1.05
CA PRO A 50 31.80 2.78 -0.54
C PRO A 50 31.25 3.80 -1.54
N GLY A 51 30.31 4.64 -1.10
CA GLY A 51 29.66 5.67 -1.90
C GLY A 51 28.50 5.19 -2.78
N TRP A 52 28.17 3.90 -2.76
CA TRP A 52 27.05 3.33 -3.52
C TRP A 52 25.81 3.23 -2.66
N THR A 53 24.65 3.47 -3.29
CA THR A 53 23.34 3.30 -2.66
C THR A 53 22.45 2.55 -3.64
N GLU A 54 22.03 1.34 -3.26
CA GLU A 54 21.20 0.47 -4.08
C GLU A 54 19.97 -0.01 -3.30
N GLN A 55 18.94 -0.43 -4.02
CA GLN A 55 17.72 -1.03 -3.47
C GLN A 55 17.22 -2.12 -4.41
N ASN A 56 16.59 -3.15 -3.85
CA ASN A 56 15.88 -4.12 -4.68
C ASN A 56 14.49 -3.57 -5.02
N SER A 57 14.14 -3.56 -6.31
CA SER A 57 12.82 -3.09 -6.75
C SER A 57 11.67 -3.96 -6.25
N SER A 58 11.93 -5.24 -5.91
CA SER A 58 10.95 -6.12 -5.27
C SER A 58 10.51 -5.60 -3.91
N ASP A 59 11.45 -5.02 -3.13
CA ASP A 59 11.19 -4.56 -1.77
C ASP A 59 10.21 -3.37 -1.80
N TRP A 60 10.27 -2.55 -2.86
CA TRP A 60 9.33 -1.46 -3.07
C TRP A 60 7.91 -1.97 -3.30
N VAL A 61 7.75 -3.00 -4.14
CA VAL A 61 6.45 -3.59 -4.46
C VAL A 61 5.85 -4.27 -3.24
N GLU A 62 6.62 -5.10 -2.56
CA GLU A 62 6.16 -5.83 -1.37
C GLU A 62 5.73 -4.85 -0.26
N ALA A 63 6.57 -3.87 0.08
CA ALA A 63 6.25 -2.87 1.10
C ALA A 63 5.04 -2.00 0.71
N SER A 64 4.87 -1.70 -0.58
CA SER A 64 3.74 -0.91 -1.08
C SER A 64 2.42 -1.66 -0.91
N LEU A 65 2.40 -2.94 -1.27
CA LEU A 65 1.23 -3.80 -1.08
C LEU A 65 0.91 -3.95 0.40
N ASP A 66 1.91 -4.18 1.25
CA ASP A 66 1.73 -4.30 2.70
C ASP A 66 1.15 -3.02 3.31
N ALA A 67 1.66 -1.85 2.93
CA ALA A 67 1.13 -0.56 3.41
C ALA A 67 -0.33 -0.33 2.96
N LEU A 68 -0.67 -0.70 1.72
CA LEU A 68 -2.04 -0.62 1.22
C LEU A 68 -2.99 -1.59 1.94
N PHE A 69 -2.53 -2.81 2.25
CA PHE A 69 -3.32 -3.77 3.01
C PHE A 69 -3.60 -3.30 4.43
N ASP A 70 -2.61 -2.71 5.09
CA ASP A 70 -2.78 -2.12 6.42
C ASP A 70 -3.81 -0.99 6.44
N VAL A 71 -3.73 -0.08 5.46
CA VAL A 71 -4.70 1.01 5.30
C VAL A 71 -6.09 0.44 5.05
N SER A 72 -6.23 -0.52 4.12
CA SER A 72 -7.53 -1.16 3.81
C SER A 72 -8.16 -1.84 5.03
N ARG A 73 -7.37 -2.54 5.85
CA ARG A 73 -7.88 -3.19 7.07
C ARG A 73 -8.37 -2.17 8.10
N SER A 74 -7.69 -1.02 8.16
CA SER A 74 -8.01 0.06 9.10
C SER A 74 -9.26 0.84 8.70
N THR A 75 -9.64 0.86 7.42
CA THR A 75 -10.87 1.52 6.94
C THR A 75 -12.13 0.67 7.02
N GLY A 76 -12.04 -0.57 7.53
CA GLY A 76 -13.16 -1.52 7.56
C GLY A 76 -13.57 -2.04 6.18
N ALA A 77 -12.81 -1.68 5.12
CA ALA A 77 -13.00 -2.23 3.78
C ALA A 77 -12.46 -3.66 3.75
N PHE A 78 -13.36 -4.65 3.67
CA PHE A 78 -12.99 -6.04 3.39
C PHE A 78 -12.51 -6.15 1.94
N PHE A 79 -11.20 -5.99 1.73
CA PHE A 79 -10.56 -6.52 0.52
C PHE A 79 -10.39 -8.03 0.68
N ALA A 80 -11.19 -8.81 -0.05
CA ALA A 80 -10.82 -10.19 -0.30
C ALA A 80 -9.46 -10.16 -1.02
N PRO A 81 -8.40 -10.82 -0.52
CA PRO A 81 -7.11 -10.76 -1.16
C PRO A 81 -7.26 -11.33 -2.57
N ALA A 82 -7.18 -10.45 -3.58
CA ALA A 82 -6.89 -10.90 -4.93
C ALA A 82 -5.55 -11.62 -4.84
N LYS A 83 -5.50 -12.88 -5.30
CA LYS A 83 -4.23 -13.61 -5.35
C LYS A 83 -3.25 -12.78 -6.18
N TYR A 84 -2.23 -12.24 -5.53
CA TYR A 84 -1.10 -11.64 -6.22
C TYR A 84 -0.32 -12.78 -6.86
N GLU A 85 -0.49 -12.99 -8.17
CA GLU A 85 0.39 -13.86 -8.94
C GLU A 85 1.65 -13.08 -9.32
N LYS A 86 2.81 -13.57 -8.87
CA LYS A 86 4.15 -12.99 -9.06
C LYS A 86 4.62 -12.82 -10.53
N ASN A 87 3.75 -13.06 -11.52
CA ASN A 87 4.10 -13.12 -12.95
C ASN A 87 3.59 -11.97 -13.82
N THR A 88 2.99 -10.92 -13.25
CA THR A 88 2.30 -9.89 -14.06
C THR A 88 3.19 -8.73 -14.54
N PHE A 89 4.46 -8.65 -14.12
CA PHE A 89 5.37 -7.59 -14.59
C PHE A 89 6.60 -8.20 -15.29
N GLN A 90 6.43 -8.50 -16.58
CA GLN A 90 7.54 -8.69 -17.50
C GLN A 90 8.07 -7.30 -17.88
N PHE A 91 9.16 -6.84 -17.26
CA PHE A 91 9.89 -5.68 -17.72
C PHE A 91 10.60 -6.07 -19.03
N LYS A 92 10.06 -5.60 -20.15
CA LYS A 92 10.72 -5.73 -21.45
C LYS A 92 11.75 -4.61 -21.53
N THR A 93 13.04 -4.95 -21.41
CA THR A 93 14.17 -4.08 -21.76
C THR A 93 14.20 -3.81 -23.25
#